data_AF-A0A1G4J6T9-F1
#
_entry.id   AF-A0A1G4J6T9-F1
#
_cell.length_a   1.000
_cell.length_b   1.000
_cell.length_c   1.000
_cell.angle_alpha   90.00
_cell.angle_beta   90.00
_cell.angle_gamma   90.00
#
_symmetry.space_group_name_H-M   'P 1'
#
loop_
_entity.id
_entity.type
_entity.pdbx_description
1 polymer ?
#
loop_
_entity_poly.entity_id
_entity_poly.type
_entity_poly.pdbx_seq_one_letter_code
_entity_poly.pdbx_strand_id
1 'polypeptide(L)'
;MSQGLIVRSNQAFITSALYNVLPRGASKGWEPQVRIFEGSTRVCELMSKTDDLPWYRIVFEWVDDGDVATATDKRFFTQTVIMKGTRDLNRTIQSSGEFYEVLVQCENNTLVALELRITDPQEDQNFRDLLFRIREEYEMIDEMLGDTDSSNEYGEFVGN
;
A
#
# COMPACT_ATOMS: atom_id res chain seq x y z
N MET A 1 4.83 18.31 -17.13
CA MET A 1 5.67 17.15 -17.52
C MET A 1 5.16 15.95 -16.77
N SER A 2 4.52 14.99 -17.45
CA SER A 2 4.02 13.76 -16.82
C SER A 2 5.22 12.97 -16.33
N GLN A 3 5.40 12.88 -15.01
CA GLN A 3 6.35 11.93 -14.42
C GLN A 3 5.94 10.54 -14.92
N GLY A 4 6.77 9.96 -15.79
CA GLY A 4 6.44 8.75 -16.52
C GLY A 4 6.52 7.54 -15.60
N LEU A 5 5.40 7.19 -14.98
CA LEU A 5 5.25 5.94 -14.25
C LEU A 5 4.69 4.87 -15.18
N ILE A 6 5.29 3.69 -15.12
CA ILE A 6 4.85 2.51 -15.87
C ILE A 6 4.39 1.47 -14.85
N VAL A 7 3.20 0.90 -15.06
CA VAL A 7 2.72 -0.22 -14.25
C VAL A 7 3.44 -1.49 -14.72
N ARG A 8 4.26 -2.10 -13.85
CA ARG A 8 5.02 -3.31 -14.15
C ARG A 8 4.23 -4.57 -13.81
N SER A 9 3.58 -4.58 -12.66
CA SER A 9 2.70 -5.67 -12.22
C SER A 9 1.44 -5.11 -11.57
N ASN A 10 0.35 -5.87 -11.64
CA ASN A 10 -0.96 -5.43 -11.18
C ASN A 10 -1.78 -6.63 -10.69
N GLN A 11 -1.56 -6.99 -9.43
CA GLN A 11 -2.20 -8.16 -8.81
C GLN A 11 -3.53 -7.77 -8.17
N ALA A 12 -4.58 -8.55 -8.42
CA ALA A 12 -5.94 -8.26 -7.98
C ALA A 12 -6.42 -9.26 -6.92
N PHE A 13 -7.23 -8.75 -5.99
CA PHE A 13 -7.94 -9.47 -4.96
C PHE A 13 -9.41 -9.04 -5.06
N ILE A 14 -10.32 -9.96 -5.35
CA ILE A 14 -11.71 -9.61 -5.73
C ILE A 14 -12.69 -9.62 -4.56
N THR A 15 -12.28 -10.16 -3.41
CA THR A 15 -13.15 -10.31 -2.22
C THR A 15 -12.87 -9.27 -1.13
N SER A 16 -12.49 -8.06 -1.55
CA SER A 16 -12.05 -7.00 -0.64
C SER A 16 -13.20 -6.11 -0.17
N ALA A 17 -13.16 -5.73 1.09
CA ALA A 17 -14.05 -4.72 1.67
C ALA A 17 -13.27 -3.73 2.53
N LEU A 18 -13.72 -2.47 2.53
CA LEU A 18 -13.20 -1.43 3.42
C LEU A 18 -14.26 -1.02 4.43
N TYR A 19 -13.82 -0.79 5.66
CA TYR A 19 -14.63 -0.32 6.77
C TYR A 19 -14.01 0.94 7.38
N ASN A 20 -14.81 1.76 8.04
CA ASN A 20 -14.28 2.86 8.85
C ASN A 20 -13.44 2.33 10.03
N VAL A 21 -12.31 2.98 10.30
CA VAL A 21 -11.56 2.80 11.54
C VAL A 21 -12.13 3.76 12.57
N LEU A 22 -12.52 3.23 13.73
CA LEU A 22 -12.95 4.05 14.85
C LEU A 22 -11.71 4.54 15.61
N PRO A 23 -11.54 5.85 15.83
CA PRO A 23 -10.41 6.36 16.61
C PRO A 23 -10.50 5.85 18.04
N ARG A 24 -9.66 4.87 18.38
CA ARG A 24 -9.54 4.27 19.72
C ARG A 24 -9.04 5.34 20.69
N GLY A 25 -9.97 6.05 21.33
CA GLY A 25 -9.68 7.07 22.34
C GLY A 25 -10.41 8.42 22.15
N ALA A 26 -10.98 8.69 20.98
CA ALA A 26 -11.71 9.93 20.72
C ALA A 26 -13.24 9.77 20.79
N SER A 27 -13.77 8.57 20.50
CA SER A 27 -15.21 8.34 20.55
C SER A 27 -15.69 8.18 22.00
N LYS A 28 -16.46 9.16 22.48
CA LYS A 28 -17.19 9.08 23.76
C LYS A 28 -18.50 8.28 23.65
N GLY A 29 -18.75 7.67 22.49
CA GLY A 29 -19.95 6.89 22.17
C GLY A 29 -19.59 5.64 21.39
N TRP A 30 -20.49 4.66 21.42
CA TRP A 30 -20.43 3.50 20.56
C TRP A 30 -20.69 3.95 19.11
N GLU A 31 -19.69 3.78 18.24
CA GLU A 31 -19.86 3.96 16.80
C GLU A 31 -19.83 2.57 16.15
N PRO A 32 -20.77 2.25 15.25
CA PRO A 32 -20.73 0.98 14.55
C PRO A 32 -19.59 0.98 13.53
N GLN A 33 -19.00 -0.20 13.36
CA GLN A 33 -18.18 -0.47 12.19
C GLN A 33 -19.09 -0.64 10.98
N VAL A 34 -18.88 0.19 9.96
CA VAL A 34 -19.67 0.31 8.75
C VAL A 34 -18.80 -0.03 7.56
N ARG A 35 -19.30 -0.94 6.72
CA ARG A 35 -18.70 -1.23 5.41
C ARG A 35 -18.97 -0.07 4.48
N ILE A 36 -17.91 0.56 3.99
CA ILE A 36 -17.98 1.71 3.09
C ILE A 36 -17.71 1.32 1.63
N PHE A 37 -17.04 0.20 1.41
CA PHE A 37 -16.70 -0.32 0.09
C PHE A 37 -16.65 -1.85 0.10
N GLU A 38 -17.06 -2.43 -1.01
CA GLU A 38 -16.98 -3.86 -1.33
C GLU A 38 -16.66 -3.96 -2.82
N GLY A 39 -15.57 -4.66 -3.16
CA GLY A 39 -15.06 -4.73 -4.51
C GLY A 39 -13.67 -5.34 -4.58
N SER A 40 -12.87 -4.87 -5.53
CA SER A 40 -11.54 -5.39 -5.77
C SER A 40 -10.46 -4.46 -5.24
N THR A 41 -9.47 -5.04 -4.57
CA THR A 41 -8.20 -4.40 -4.26
C THR A 41 -7.17 -4.80 -5.30
N ARG A 42 -6.38 -3.84 -5.76
CA ARG A 42 -5.27 -4.07 -6.69
C ARG A 42 -3.99 -3.52 -6.13
N VAL A 43 -2.95 -4.35 -6.09
CA VAL A 43 -1.59 -3.93 -5.74
C VAL A 43 -0.82 -3.71 -7.04
N CYS A 44 -0.51 -2.44 -7.31
CA CYS A 44 0.22 -2.02 -8.49
C CYS A 44 1.69 -1.79 -8.14
N GLU A 45 2.57 -2.50 -8.83
CA GLU A 45 3.99 -2.17 -8.90
C GLU A 45 4.20 -1.16 -10.02
N LEU A 46 4.82 -0.04 -9.68
CA LEU A 46 5.09 1.10 -10.52
C LEU A 46 6.60 1.23 -10.65
N MET A 47 7.09 1.47 -11.86
CA MET A 47 8.47 1.90 -12.08
C MET A 47 8.46 3.31 -12.63
N SER A 48 9.30 4.17 -12.08
CA SER A 48 9.57 5.44 -12.76
C SER A 48 10.51 5.19 -13.93
N LYS A 49 10.47 6.10 -14.90
CA LYS A 49 11.51 6.17 -15.94
C LYS A 49 12.84 6.73 -15.45
N THR A 50 12.89 7.25 -14.22
CA THR A 50 14.04 7.99 -13.68
C THR A 50 14.77 7.28 -12.56
N ASP A 51 14.10 6.37 -11.85
CA ASP A 51 14.70 5.48 -10.85
C ASP A 51 14.27 4.06 -11.14
N ASP A 52 15.24 3.14 -11.21
CA ASP A 52 15.00 1.70 -11.46
C ASP A 52 14.48 0.98 -10.19
N LEU A 53 13.92 1.74 -9.24
CA LEU A 53 13.40 1.23 -7.98
C LEU A 53 11.89 0.95 -8.10
N PRO A 54 11.40 -0.20 -7.59
CA PRO A 54 9.99 -0.51 -7.59
C PRO A 54 9.24 0.36 -6.58
N TRP A 55 8.16 1.00 -7.01
CA TRP A 55 7.22 1.72 -6.14
C TRP A 55 5.91 0.94 -6.08
N TYR A 56 5.20 0.96 -4.95
CA TYR A 56 3.95 0.25 -4.82
C TYR A 56 2.78 1.18 -4.52
N ARG A 57 1.60 0.87 -5.04
CA ARG A 57 0.34 1.55 -4.70
C ARG A 57 -0.79 0.55 -4.62
N ILE A 58 -1.68 0.71 -3.64
CA ILE A 58 -2.90 -0.08 -3.54
C ILE A 58 -4.06 0.75 -4.09
N VAL A 59 -4.86 0.17 -4.97
CA VAL A 59 -6.02 0.79 -5.63
C VAL A 59 -7.26 -0.04 -5.30
N PHE A 60 -8.37 0.64 -5.01
CA PHE A 60 -9.65 0.03 -4.73
C PHE A 60 -10.63 0.37 -5.84
N GLU A 61 -11.24 -0.64 -6.43
CA GLU A 61 -12.13 -0.55 -7.59
C GLU A 61 -13.43 -1.31 -7.32
N TRP A 62 -14.56 -0.72 -7.68
CA TRP A 62 -15.84 -1.43 -7.63
C TRP A 62 -15.82 -2.62 -8.61
N VAL A 63 -16.42 -3.74 -8.20
CA VAL A 63 -16.68 -4.89 -9.08
C VAL A 63 -18.11 -4.76 -9.58
N ASP A 64 -18.31 -4.64 -10.90
CA ASP A 64 -19.66 -4.61 -11.48
C ASP A 64 -20.27 -6.02 -11.47
N ASP A 65 -21.37 -6.18 -10.75
CA ASP A 65 -22.19 -7.39 -10.70
C ASP A 65 -23.16 -7.43 -11.89
N GLY A 66 -22.58 -7.51 -13.10
CA GLY A 66 -23.33 -7.78 -14.34
C GLY A 66 -23.94 -6.57 -15.05
N ASP A 67 -23.25 -6.11 -16.10
CA ASP A 67 -23.79 -5.98 -17.46
C ASP A 67 -22.72 -5.29 -18.31
N VAL A 68 -22.23 -6.00 -19.34
CA VAL A 68 -21.48 -5.54 -20.53
C VAL A 68 -20.81 -4.16 -20.42
N ALA A 69 -19.99 -3.95 -19.40
CA ALA A 69 -19.08 -2.81 -19.36
C ALA A 69 -17.79 -3.29 -20.04
N THR A 70 -17.54 -2.76 -21.23
CA THR A 70 -16.22 -2.81 -21.88
C THR A 70 -15.14 -2.59 -20.81
N ALA A 71 -14.03 -3.33 -20.89
CA ALA A 71 -12.96 -3.45 -19.89
C ALA A 71 -12.29 -2.14 -19.39
N THR A 72 -12.85 -0.98 -19.74
CA THR A 72 -12.46 0.39 -19.41
C THR A 72 -13.24 1.03 -18.25
N ASP A 73 -14.35 0.45 -17.77
CA ASP A 73 -15.28 1.13 -16.84
C ASP A 73 -15.29 0.59 -15.39
N LYS A 74 -14.21 -0.04 -14.91
CA LYS A 74 -14.08 -0.31 -13.47
C LYS A 74 -14.04 1.02 -12.72
N ARG A 75 -15.09 1.31 -11.94
CA ARG A 75 -15.21 2.57 -11.21
C ARG A 75 -14.18 2.60 -10.08
N PHE A 76 -13.23 3.52 -10.19
CA PHE A 76 -12.28 3.85 -9.13
C PHE A 76 -13.02 4.28 -7.87
N PHE A 77 -12.65 3.72 -6.72
CA PHE A 77 -13.14 4.15 -5.42
C PHE A 77 -12.11 5.03 -4.72
N THR A 78 -10.94 4.48 -4.40
CA THR A 78 -9.85 5.20 -3.73
C THR A 78 -8.51 4.50 -3.94
N GLN A 79 -7.42 5.10 -3.47
CA GLN A 79 -6.08 4.52 -3.52
C GLN A 79 -5.24 4.99 -2.34
N THR A 80 -4.17 4.26 -2.06
CA THR A 80 -3.11 4.72 -1.16
C THR A 80 -2.22 5.75 -1.84
N VAL A 81 -1.39 6.42 -1.04
CA VAL A 81 -0.20 7.09 -1.57
C VAL A 81 0.74 6.07 -2.24
N ILE A 82 1.60 6.55 -3.13
CA ILE A 82 2.69 5.74 -3.66
C ILE A 82 3.69 5.50 -2.54
N MET A 83 3.97 4.23 -2.26
CA MET A 83 4.95 3.76 -1.31
C MET A 83 6.30 3.64 -2.05
N LYS A 84 7.35 4.26 -1.50
CA LYS A 84 8.70 4.30 -2.12
C LYS A 84 9.79 3.72 -1.22
N GLY A 85 9.43 2.75 -0.37
CA GLY A 85 10.35 2.10 0.55
C GLY A 85 9.68 1.61 1.82
N THR A 86 10.47 1.01 2.71
CA THR A 86 10.01 0.35 3.95
C THR A 86 9.22 1.29 4.85
N ARG A 87 9.69 2.54 4.98
CA ARG A 87 9.04 3.56 5.80
C ARG A 87 7.63 3.91 5.30
N ASP A 88 7.47 4.08 3.99
CA ASP A 88 6.18 4.43 3.40
C ASP A 88 5.22 3.23 3.47
N LEU A 89 5.73 2.02 3.25
CA LEU A 89 4.95 0.78 3.39
C LEU A 89 4.40 0.65 4.81
N ASN A 90 5.27 0.71 5.82
CA ASN A 90 4.89 0.55 7.24
C ASN A 90 3.96 1.66 7.73
N ARG A 91 4.07 2.85 7.14
CA ARG A 91 3.13 3.94 7.41
C ARG A 91 1.77 3.70 6.75
N THR A 92 1.75 3.18 5.53
CA THR A 92 0.55 3.08 4.70
C THR A 92 -0.30 1.87 5.04
N ILE A 93 0.32 0.74 5.36
CA ILE A 93 -0.38 -0.51 5.67
C ILE A 93 0.20 -1.17 6.91
N GLN A 94 -0.69 -1.50 7.85
CA GLN A 94 -0.34 -2.19 9.09
C GLN A 94 -1.30 -3.36 9.33
N SER A 95 -0.77 -4.52 9.70
CA SER A 95 -1.60 -5.66 10.07
C SER A 95 -1.95 -5.61 11.56
N SER A 96 -3.24 -5.73 11.87
CA SER A 96 -3.75 -5.88 13.24
C SER A 96 -4.02 -7.36 13.59
N GLY A 97 -3.53 -8.32 12.79
CA GLY A 97 -3.84 -9.75 12.91
C GLY A 97 -5.14 -10.13 12.19
N GLU A 98 -6.25 -9.49 12.57
CA GLU A 98 -7.60 -9.78 12.04
C GLU A 98 -7.94 -9.00 10.75
N PHE A 99 -7.33 -7.83 10.55
CA PHE A 99 -7.53 -6.96 9.39
C PHE A 99 -6.27 -6.15 9.10
N TYR A 100 -6.25 -5.41 8.00
CA TYR A 100 -5.21 -4.43 7.70
C TYR A 100 -5.75 -3.02 7.89
N GLU A 101 -5.05 -2.20 8.64
CA GLU A 101 -5.27 -0.76 8.62
C GLU A 101 -4.53 -0.19 7.40
N VAL A 102 -5.26 0.52 6.52
CA VAL A 102 -4.73 1.12 5.30
C VAL A 102 -4.99 2.62 5.26
N LEU A 103 -3.96 3.40 4.95
CA LEU A 103 -4.07 4.85 4.74
C LEU A 103 -4.38 5.15 3.28
N VAL A 104 -5.60 5.63 3.02
CA VAL A 104 -6.05 6.04 1.69
C VAL A 104 -5.97 7.55 1.51
N GLN A 105 -5.72 8.00 0.28
CA GLN A 105 -5.60 9.41 -0.08
C GLN A 105 -6.96 9.99 -0.48
N CYS A 106 -7.36 11.08 0.17
CA CYS A 106 -8.51 11.90 -0.21
C CYS A 106 -8.11 13.12 -1.06
N GLU A 107 -9.10 13.82 -1.64
CA GLU A 107 -8.93 14.93 -2.60
C GLU A 107 -7.98 16.06 -2.14
N ASN A 108 -7.83 16.27 -0.83
CA ASN A 108 -6.99 17.34 -0.26
C ASN A 108 -5.65 16.85 0.33
N ASN A 109 -5.09 15.74 -0.16
CA ASN A 109 -3.90 15.08 0.43
C ASN A 109 -4.08 14.69 1.91
N THR A 110 -5.33 14.67 2.38
CA THR A 110 -5.66 14.15 3.70
C THR A 110 -5.65 12.63 3.63
N LEU A 111 -5.04 12.00 4.62
CA LEU A 111 -4.99 10.54 4.74
C LEU A 111 -6.08 10.09 5.71
N VAL A 112 -6.83 9.07 5.32
CA VAL A 112 -7.85 8.45 6.17
C VAL A 112 -7.48 6.98 6.37
N ALA A 113 -7.52 6.54 7.62
CA ALA A 113 -7.33 5.13 7.97
C ALA A 113 -8.63 4.36 7.78
N LEU A 114 -8.55 3.23 7.06
CA LEU A 114 -9.64 2.31 6.81
C LEU A 114 -9.21 0.89 7.19
N GLU A 115 -10.16 0.04 7.58
CA GLU A 115 -9.90 -1.38 7.74
C GLU A 115 -10.16 -2.11 6.43
N LEU A 116 -9.11 -2.69 5.86
CA LEU A 116 -9.19 -3.63 4.75
C LEU A 116 -9.39 -5.04 5.29
N ARG A 117 -10.43 -5.70 4.77
CA ARG A 117 -10.69 -7.12 4.96
C ARG A 117 -10.80 -7.81 3.61
N ILE A 118 -10.14 -8.96 3.50
CA ILE A 118 -10.24 -9.86 2.34
C ILE A 118 -10.99 -11.09 2.86
N THR A 119 -12.17 -11.37 2.29
CA THR A 119 -13.06 -12.39 2.86
C THR A 119 -12.71 -13.80 2.42
N ASP A 120 -12.14 -13.96 1.23
CA ASP A 120 -11.63 -15.25 0.78
C ASP A 120 -10.28 -15.55 1.46
N PRO A 121 -10.16 -16.68 2.20
CA PRO A 121 -8.93 -17.00 2.94
C PRO A 121 -7.71 -17.23 2.04
N GLN A 122 -7.90 -17.73 0.82
CA GLN A 122 -6.81 -17.94 -0.12
C GLN A 122 -6.32 -16.60 -0.66
N GLU A 123 -7.22 -15.68 -0.99
CA GLU A 123 -6.87 -14.30 -1.36
C GLU A 123 -6.18 -13.56 -0.21
N ASP A 124 -6.65 -13.70 1.03
CA ASP A 124 -6.00 -13.07 2.20
C ASP A 124 -4.57 -13.59 2.36
N GLN A 125 -4.35 -14.91 2.27
CA GLN A 125 -3.01 -15.48 2.33
C GLN A 125 -2.12 -14.97 1.19
N ASN A 126 -2.63 -14.96 -0.05
CA ASN A 126 -1.89 -14.44 -1.20
C ASN A 126 -1.55 -12.95 -1.03
N PHE A 127 -2.42 -12.18 -0.38
CA PHE A 127 -2.18 -10.77 -0.08
C PHE A 127 -1.11 -10.60 0.99
N ARG A 128 -1.14 -11.42 2.06
CA ARG A 128 -0.06 -11.47 3.07
C ARG A 128 1.28 -11.77 2.44
N ASP A 129 1.36 -12.82 1.64
CA ASP A 129 2.59 -13.25 0.99
C ASP A 129 3.15 -12.15 0.08
N LEU A 130 2.26 -11.46 -0.65
CA LEU A 130 2.65 -10.32 -1.47
C LEU A 130 3.20 -9.16 -0.63
N LEU A 131 2.55 -8.80 0.49
CA LEU A 131 3.04 -7.75 1.37
C LEU A 131 4.40 -8.11 2.00
N PHE A 132 4.60 -9.37 2.38
CA PHE A 132 5.90 -9.85 2.87
C PHE A 132 6.98 -9.70 1.80
N ARG A 133 6.71 -10.15 0.58
CA ARG A 133 7.64 -9.99 -0.56
C ARG A 133 8.00 -8.53 -0.81
N ILE A 134 7.03 -7.63 -0.76
CA ILE A 134 7.25 -6.18 -0.95
C ILE A 134 8.12 -5.62 0.17
N ARG A 135 7.86 -6.03 1.43
CA ARG A 135 8.68 -5.61 2.56
C ARG A 135 10.12 -6.10 2.44
N GLU A 136 10.33 -7.37 2.13
CA GLU A 136 11.67 -7.95 1.93
C GLU A 136 12.41 -7.25 0.79
N GLU A 137 11.73 -6.95 -0.32
CA GLU A 137 12.32 -6.20 -1.43
C GLU A 137 12.78 -4.81 -1.00
N TYR A 138 11.98 -4.09 -0.21
CA TYR A 138 12.37 -2.79 0.33
C TYR A 138 13.47 -2.84 1.38
N GLU A 139 13.48 -3.86 2.24
CA GLU A 139 14.55 -4.06 3.21
C GLU A 139 15.88 -4.32 2.49
N MET A 140 15.90 -5.16 1.44
CA MET A 140 17.09 -5.37 0.61
C MET A 140 17.56 -4.09 -0.11
N ILE A 141 16.63 -3.30 -0.64
CA ILE A 141 16.97 -2.02 -1.29
C ILE A 141 17.55 -1.03 -0.27
N ASP A 142 16.94 -0.93 0.92
CA ASP A 142 17.39 -0.07 2.00
C ASP A 142 18.80 -0.50 2.49
N GLU A 143 19.08 -1.80 2.57
CA GLU A 143 20.43 -2.33 2.87
C GLU A 143 21.45 -1.95 1.79
N MET A 144 21.10 -2.11 0.51
CA MET A 144 21.99 -1.78 -0.60
C MET A 144 22.28 -0.28 -0.71
N LEU A 145 21.31 0.59 -0.42
CA LEU A 145 21.46 2.04 -0.48
C LEU A 145 22.07 2.61 0.82
N GLY A 146 21.77 1.99 1.96
CA GLY A 146 22.26 2.37 3.29
C GLY A 146 23.76 2.16 3.51
N ASP A 147 24.41 1.35 2.67
CA ASP A 147 25.87 1.19 2.67
C ASP A 147 26.63 2.28 1.88
N THR A 148 25.92 3.23 1.26
CA THR A 148 26.57 4.31 0.49
C THR A 148 27.07 5.47 1.37
N ASP A 149 26.70 5.52 2.66
CA ASP A 149 27.16 6.51 3.64
C ASP A 149 28.28 6.01 4.57
N SER A 150 28.94 4.89 4.25
CA SER A 150 30.12 4.38 4.98
C SER A 150 31.45 4.76 4.33
N SER A 151 31.52 5.95 3.71
CA SER A 151 32.77 6.53 3.20
C SER A 151 33.20 7.79 3.95
N ASN A 152 33.32 7.73 5.29
CA ASN A 152 34.06 8.75 6.05
C ASN A 152 34.44 8.39 7.50
N GLU A 153 34.74 7.12 7.80
CA GLU A 153 35.21 6.76 9.15
C GLU A 153 36.32 5.71 9.15
N TYR A 154 37.41 6.00 8.45
CA TYR A 154 38.73 5.61 8.96
C TYR A 154 39.54 6.88 9.14
N GLY A 155 39.42 7.43 10.35
CA GLY A 155 40.20 8.55 10.83
C GLY A 155 41.70 8.27 10.70
N GLU A 156 42.38 9.29 10.18
CA GLU A 156 43.80 9.53 10.31
C GLU A 156 44.24 9.28 11.76
N PHE A 157 44.85 8.12 12.05
CA PHE A 157 45.55 7.92 13.32
C PHE A 157 46.91 8.63 13.21
N VAL A 158 46.92 9.91 13.59
CA VAL A 158 48.13 10.69 13.81
C VAL A 158 48.46 10.68 15.32
N GLY A 159 49.56 10.02 15.67
CA GLY A 159 50.50 10.46 16.73
C GLY A 159 50.20 10.11 18.20
N ASN A 160 51.04 9.24 18.77
CA ASN A 160 52.19 9.69 19.56
C ASN A 160 53.31 8.65 19.52
#